data_AF-A0A1H4M470-F1
#
_entry.id   AF-A0A1H4M470-F1
#
_cell.length_a   1.000
_cell.length_b   1.000
_cell.length_c   1.000
_cell.angle_alpha   90.00
_cell.angle_beta   90.00
_cell.angle_gamma   90.00
#
_symmetry.space_group_name_H-M   'P 1'
#
loop_
_entity.id
_entity.type
_entity.pdbx_description
1 polymer ?
#
loop_
_entity_poly.entity_id
_entity_poly.type
_entity_poly.pdbx_seq_one_letter_code
_entity_poly.pdbx_strand_id
1 'polypeptide(L)'
;MTPPIHRIDVPDVFAASFGDHDAAGRAWLAALPRLAADLLDRWDLCPAGPTTHGMASLVLPVTGADGTPAVLKLQQVREETEGAPLSLRTCSWPA
;
A
#
# COMPACT_ATOMS: atom_id res chain seq x y z
N MET A 1 -20.95 13.11 1.35
CA MET A 1 -19.57 13.35 0.88
C MET A 1 -19.17 12.10 0.14
N THR A 2 -19.16 12.15 -1.20
CA THR A 2 -18.71 11.01 -2.01
C THR A 2 -17.20 10.97 -1.88
N PRO A 3 -16.60 9.89 -1.35
CA PRO A 3 -15.15 9.80 -1.27
C PRO A 3 -14.56 9.90 -2.68
N PRO A 4 -13.43 10.59 -2.87
CA PRO A 4 -12.72 10.58 -4.14
C PRO A 4 -12.39 9.13 -4.50
N ILE A 5 -12.79 8.70 -5.70
CA ILE A 5 -12.55 7.34 -6.16
C ILE A 5 -11.08 7.27 -6.57
N HIS A 6 -10.20 6.95 -5.63
CA HIS A 6 -8.78 6.73 -5.91
C HIS A 6 -8.62 5.42 -6.69
N ARG A 7 -8.35 5.54 -7.99
CA ARG A 7 -8.05 4.38 -8.84
C ARG A 7 -6.61 3.95 -8.61
N ILE A 8 -6.43 2.87 -7.86
CA ILE A 8 -5.10 2.32 -7.55
C ILE A 8 -4.83 1.15 -8.49
N ASP A 9 -3.87 1.34 -9.39
CA ASP A 9 -3.39 0.27 -10.27
C ASP A 9 -2.50 -0.69 -9.47
N VAL A 10 -2.84 -1.99 -9.49
CA VAL A 10 -2.04 -3.05 -8.90
C VAL A 10 -1.21 -3.68 -10.01
N PRO A 11 0.14 -3.64 -9.96
CA PRO A 11 0.97 -4.20 -11.03
C PRO A 11 0.74 -5.70 -11.24
N ASP A 12 0.58 -6.14 -12.49
CA ASP A 12 0.30 -7.55 -12.83
C ASP A 12 1.38 -8.51 -12.30
N VAL A 13 2.64 -8.09 -12.34
CA VAL A 13 3.79 -8.84 -11.80
C VAL A 13 3.68 -9.04 -10.28
N PHE A 14 3.09 -8.09 -9.56
CA PHE A 14 2.83 -8.22 -8.14
C PHE A 14 1.65 -9.16 -7.89
N ALA A 15 0.58 -9.05 -8.68
CA ALA A 15 -0.56 -9.97 -8.60
C ALA A 15 -0.13 -11.43 -8.88
N ALA A 16 0.74 -11.64 -9.86
CA ALA A 16 1.30 -12.95 -10.19
C ALA A 16 2.10 -13.60 -9.04
N SER A 17 2.64 -12.79 -8.12
CA SER A 17 3.41 -13.29 -6.97
C SER A 17 2.56 -14.01 -5.92
N PHE A 18 1.23 -13.87 -5.96
CA PHE A 18 0.31 -14.60 -5.07
C PHE A 18 -0.12 -15.95 -5.66
N GLY A 19 0.17 -16.23 -6.93
CA GLY A 19 -0.06 -17.54 -7.56
C GLY A 19 -1.53 -18.00 -7.68
N ASP A 20 -1.77 -18.93 -8.60
CA ASP A 20 -3.12 -19.46 -8.87
C ASP A 20 -3.70 -20.35 -7.75
N HIS A 21 -2.90 -20.72 -6.74
CA HIS A 21 -3.34 -21.64 -5.67
C HIS A 21 -3.56 -20.98 -4.30
N ASP A 22 -3.18 -19.71 -4.12
CA ASP A 22 -3.44 -19.00 -2.85
C ASP A 22 -4.76 -18.23 -2.90
N ALA A 23 -5.83 -18.85 -2.37
CA ALA A 23 -7.14 -18.21 -2.27
C ALA A 23 -7.12 -16.98 -1.34
N ALA A 24 -6.29 -16.98 -0.30
CA ALA A 24 -6.16 -15.86 0.63
C ALA A 24 -5.43 -14.68 -0.04
N GLY A 25 -4.35 -14.97 -0.78
CA GLY A 25 -3.64 -14.00 -1.60
C GLY A 25 -4.53 -13.33 -2.65
N ARG A 26 -5.34 -14.11 -3.37
CA ARG A 26 -6.31 -13.55 -4.34
C ARG A 26 -7.39 -12.68 -3.69
N ALA A 27 -7.93 -13.11 -2.55
CA ALA A 27 -8.92 -12.31 -1.81
C ALA A 27 -8.31 -10.99 -1.33
N TRP A 28 -7.04 -11.01 -0.90
CA TRP A 28 -6.31 -9.81 -0.51
C TRP A 28 -6.02 -8.88 -1.70
N LEU A 29 -5.58 -9.43 -2.85
CA LEU A 29 -5.39 -8.66 -4.10
C LEU A 29 -6.69 -8.00 -4.57
N ALA A 30 -7.83 -8.68 -4.46
CA ALA A 30 -9.13 -8.11 -4.81
C ALA A 30 -9.56 -6.97 -3.86
N ALA A 31 -9.16 -7.03 -2.58
CA ALA A 31 -9.46 -6.01 -1.58
C ALA A 31 -8.50 -4.81 -1.61
N LEU A 32 -7.30 -4.98 -2.17
CA LEU A 32 -6.20 -4.01 -2.16
C LEU A 32 -6.59 -2.61 -2.67
N PRO A 33 -7.24 -2.46 -3.85
CA PRO A 33 -7.60 -1.14 -4.35
C PRO A 33 -8.53 -0.37 -3.40
N ARG A 34 -9.49 -1.08 -2.80
CA ARG A 34 -10.41 -0.48 -1.82
C ARG A 34 -9.68 -0.12 -0.52
N LEU A 35 -8.84 -1.01 0.00
CA LEU A 35 -8.05 -0.74 1.21
C LEU A 35 -7.12 0.46 1.02
N ALA A 36 -6.50 0.58 -0.15
CA ALA A 36 -5.65 1.71 -0.49
C ALA A 36 -6.46 3.02 -0.53
N ALA A 37 -7.61 3.04 -1.22
CA ALA A 37 -8.49 4.22 -1.25
C ALA A 37 -8.97 4.62 0.16
N ASP A 38 -9.44 3.66 0.96
CA ASP A 38 -9.91 3.91 2.33
C ASP A 38 -8.81 4.51 3.23
N LEU A 39 -7.55 4.09 3.04
CA LEU A 39 -6.41 4.60 3.80
C LEU A 39 -5.94 5.97 3.31
N LEU A 40 -5.99 6.23 2.01
CA LEU A 40 -5.70 7.53 1.44
C LEU A 40 -6.69 8.57 1.99
N ASP A 41 -7.99 8.27 1.95
CA ASP A 41 -9.04 9.14 2.48
C ASP A 41 -8.89 9.36 3.99
N ARG A 42 -8.65 8.28 4.74
CA ARG A 42 -8.53 8.35 6.20
C ARG A 42 -7.35 9.20 6.67
N TRP A 43 -6.25 9.18 5.92
CA TRP A 43 -5.02 9.88 6.27
C TRP A 43 -4.80 11.16 5.48
N ASP A 44 -5.79 11.58 4.69
CA ASP A 44 -5.72 12.77 3.84
C ASP A 44 -4.46 12.79 2.97
N LEU A 45 -4.23 11.66 2.29
CA LEU A 45 -3.07 11.42 1.44
C LEU A 45 -3.46 11.52 -0.04
N CYS A 46 -2.69 12.28 -0.80
CA CYS A 46 -2.82 12.36 -2.26
C CYS A 46 -1.79 11.45 -2.93
N PRO A 47 -2.18 10.59 -3.91
CA PRO A 47 -1.22 9.86 -4.72
C PRO A 47 -0.26 10.81 -5.45
N ALA A 48 1.05 10.58 -5.29
CA ALA A 48 2.10 11.44 -5.83
C ALA A 48 2.79 10.87 -7.07
N GLY A 49 2.45 9.63 -7.46
CA GLY A 49 3.08 8.96 -8.60
C GLY A 49 2.59 7.53 -8.81
N PRO A 50 3.20 6.79 -9.76
CA PRO A 50 2.82 5.42 -10.06
C PRO A 50 3.06 4.49 -8.87
N THR A 51 2.18 3.51 -8.71
CA THR A 51 2.36 2.40 -7.77
C THR A 51 3.59 1.58 -8.15
N THR A 52 4.40 1.27 -7.16
CA THR A 52 5.52 0.34 -7.26
C THR A 52 5.26 -0.85 -6.34
N HIS A 53 6.02 -1.92 -6.48
CA HIS A 53 5.90 -3.08 -5.60
C HIS A 53 7.29 -3.54 -5.13
N GLY A 54 7.38 -3.91 -3.86
CA GLY A 54 8.51 -4.66 -3.33
C GLY A 54 8.29 -6.17 -3.48
N MET A 55 9.18 -6.97 -2.90
CA MET A 55 9.10 -8.44 -2.91
C MET A 55 7.81 -8.99 -2.28
N ALA A 56 7.15 -8.22 -1.40
CA ALA A 56 6.00 -8.67 -0.62
C ALA A 56 4.94 -7.59 -0.38
N SER A 57 5.05 -6.40 -0.98
CA SER A 57 4.18 -5.27 -0.64
C SER A 57 3.93 -4.36 -1.83
N LEU A 58 2.74 -3.78 -1.88
CA LEU A 58 2.43 -2.64 -2.75
C LEU A 58 2.96 -1.37 -2.08
N VAL A 59 3.55 -0.48 -2.87
CA VAL A 59 4.20 0.75 -2.42
C VAL A 59 3.65 1.90 -3.26
N LEU A 60 2.89 2.78 -2.64
CA LEU A 60 2.29 3.93 -3.28
C LEU A 60 2.97 5.22 -2.78
N PRO A 61 3.66 5.97 -3.64
CA PRO A 61 4.11 7.32 -3.32
C PRO A 61 2.90 8.23 -3.05
N VAL A 62 2.93 8.97 -1.95
CA VAL A 62 1.86 9.87 -1.54
C VAL A 62 2.41 11.19 -1.04
N THR A 63 1.56 12.22 -1.02
CA THR A 63 1.81 13.50 -0.38
C THR A 63 0.73 13.70 0.68
N GLY A 64 1.13 13.96 1.92
CA GLY A 64 0.17 14.29 2.98
C GLY A 64 -0.43 15.68 2.83
N ALA A 65 -1.48 15.96 3.60
CA ALA A 65 -2.15 17.26 3.64
C ALA A 65 -1.19 18.46 3.76
N ASP A 66 -0.12 18.30 4.55
CA ASP A 66 0.91 19.32 4.78
C ASP A 66 1.95 19.43 3.64
N GLY A 67 1.72 18.77 2.50
CA GLY A 67 2.66 18.72 1.38
C GLY A 67 3.87 17.81 1.60
N THR A 68 3.92 17.08 2.71
CA THR A 68 5.06 16.22 3.06
C THR A 68 5.06 14.94 2.20
N PRO A 69 6.15 14.62 1.48
CA PRO A 69 6.28 13.36 0.77
C PRO A 69 6.30 12.17 1.74
N ALA A 70 5.49 11.17 1.45
CA ALA A 70 5.41 9.93 2.22
C ALA A 70 5.15 8.73 1.30
N VAL A 71 5.09 7.54 1.88
CA VAL A 71 4.85 6.29 1.16
C VAL A 71 3.81 5.47 1.91
N LEU A 72 2.74 5.09 1.22
CA LEU A 72 1.76 4.13 1.72
C LEU A 72 2.19 2.73 1.29
N LYS A 73 2.55 1.89 2.28
CA LYS A 73 2.96 0.49 2.05
C LYS A 73 1.86 -0.45 2.52
N LEU A 74 1.39 -1.32 1.62
CA LEU A 74 0.36 -2.32 1.89
C LEU A 74 0.97 -3.72 1.73
N GLN A 75 0.95 -4.49 2.82
CA GLN A 75 1.49 -5.83 2.88
C GLN A 75 0.39 -6.77 3.41
N GLN A 76 0.28 -7.97 2.82
CA GLN A 76 -0.59 -9.00 3.37
C GLN A 76 -0.05 -9.43 4.73
N VAL A 77 -0.90 -9.38 5.76
CA VAL A 77 -0.58 -9.98 7.06
C VAL A 77 -0.71 -11.48 6.90
N ARG A 78 0.39 -12.21 7.07
CA ARG A 78 0.48 -13.67 7.11
C ARG A 78 0.96 -14.08 8.50
N GLU A 79 0.76 -15.33 8.94
CA GLU A 79 1.17 -15.80 10.28
C GLU A 79 2.67 -15.54 10.58
N GLU A 80 3.52 -15.49 9.55
CA GLU A 80 4.94 -15.10 9.65
C GLU A 80 5.18 -13.58 9.90
N THR A 81 4.17 -12.74 9.66
CA THR A 81 4.19 -11.27 9.83
C THR A 81 3.44 -10.80 11.09
N GLU A 82 2.78 -11.71 11.82
CA GLU A 82 2.14 -11.39 13.11
C GLU A 82 3.18 -10.99 14.19
N GLY A 83 4.47 -11.20 13.93
CA GLY A 83 5.59 -10.83 14.80
C GLY A 83 6.52 -9.73 14.28
N ALA A 84 6.18 -8.98 13.23
CA ALA A 84 7.03 -7.87 12.80
C ALA A 84 6.81 -6.67 13.75
N PRO A 85 7.77 -6.32 14.65
CA PRO A 85 7.59 -5.17 15.52
C PRO A 85 7.42 -3.92 14.67
N LEU A 86 6.33 -3.19 14.92
CA LEU A 86 6.14 -1.79 14.54
C LEU A 86 7.37 -0.99 14.99
N SER A 87 8.39 -0.93 14.14
CA SER A 87 9.59 -0.16 14.36
C SER A 87 9.64 0.91 13.28
N LEU A 88 8.98 2.03 13.59
CA LEU A 88 9.18 3.28 12.87
C LEU A 88 10.61 3.74 13.16
N ARG A 89 11.47 3.76 12.13
CA ARG A 89 12.73 4.50 12.19
C ARG A 89 12.51 5.84 11.53
N THR A 90 12.80 6.90 12.26
CA THR A 90 12.92 8.26 11.72
C THR A 90 14.09 8.26 10.74
N CYS A 91 13.81 8.25 9.45
CA CYS A 91 14.82 8.52 8.44
C CYS A 91 15.03 10.03 8.37
N SER A 92 15.98 10.55 9.15
CA SER A 92 16.57 11.86 8.84
C SER A 92 17.49 11.67 7.64
N TRP A 93 17.10 12.18 6.48
CA TRP A 93 18.00 12.30 5.33
C TRP A 93 18.86 13.56 5.50
N PRO A 94 20.21 13.48 5.52
CA PRO A 94 21.05 14.67 5.46
C PRO A 94 21.09 15.21 4.01
N ALA A 95 20.95 16.54 3.89
CA ALA A 95 20.98 17.30 2.65
C ALA A 95 22.26 17.09 1.82
#